data_AF-A0A7S2A762-F1
#
_entry.id   AF-A0A7S2A762-F1
#
_cell.length_a   1.000
_cell.length_b   1.000
_cell.length_c   1.000
_cell.angle_alpha   90.00
_cell.angle_beta   90.00
_cell.angle_gamma   90.00
#
_symmetry.space_group_name_H-M   'P 1'
#
loop_
_entity.id
_entity.type
_entity.pdbx_description
1 polymer ?
#
loop_
_entity_poly.entity_id
_entity_poly.type
_entity_poly.pdbx_seq_one_letter_code
_entity_poly.pdbx_strand_id
1 'polypeptide(L)'
;SLPPIRVIVVKGREDVTIKIADRAGGLPRSALQQVWSFSHTDFCPRTHERERDSLFGRDEFTGGNVRGFGLPLARIYARYFGGELTLKSMEGYGVDSYLYLPVLGKACENLPDRVGRSPGNLDSSPPVPEDDDTDADSAN
;
A
#
# COMPACT_ATOMS: atom_id res chain seq x y z
N SER A 1 31.02 -10.45 1.95
CA SER A 1 29.72 -10.94 1.44
C SER A 1 28.62 -10.04 1.96
N LEU A 2 27.53 -9.88 1.21
CA LEU A 2 26.36 -9.16 1.73
C LEU A 2 25.65 -10.02 2.79
N PRO A 3 25.14 -9.43 3.89
CA PRO A 3 24.35 -10.17 4.87
C PRO A 3 23.06 -10.72 4.24
N PRO A 4 22.64 -11.95 4.57
CA PRO A 4 21.43 -12.53 4.01
C PRO A 4 20.17 -11.85 4.56
N ILE A 5 19.16 -11.71 3.70
CA ILE A 5 17.79 -11.36 4.10
C ILE A 5 17.17 -12.60 4.74
N ARG A 6 16.63 -12.45 5.95
CA ARG A 6 15.94 -13.55 6.66
C ARG A 6 14.44 -13.41 6.48
N VAL A 7 13.81 -14.46 5.98
CA VAL A 7 12.35 -14.57 5.86
C VAL A 7 11.86 -15.66 6.81
N ILE A 8 10.87 -15.33 7.64
CA ILE A 8 10.24 -16.27 8.57
C ILE A 8 8.74 -16.25 8.28
N VAL A 9 8.17 -17.42 7.99
CA VAL A 9 6.75 -17.60 7.73
C VAL A 9 6.17 -18.48 8.82
N VAL A 10 5.14 -17.99 9.51
CA VAL A 10 4.47 -18.71 10.59
C VAL A 10 2.98 -18.69 10.34
N LYS A 11 2.34 -19.86 10.41
CA LYS A 11 0.88 -19.98 10.45
C LYS A 11 0.47 -20.22 11.90
N GLY A 12 -0.20 -19.24 12.50
CA GLY A 12 -0.88 -19.38 13.78
C GLY A 12 -2.31 -19.91 13.62
N ARG A 13 -3.08 -19.86 14.72
CA ARG A 13 -4.50 -20.22 14.72
C ARG A 13 -5.37 -19.20 13.99
N GLU A 14 -5.00 -17.93 14.09
CA GLU A 14 -5.77 -16.78 13.60
C GLU A 14 -5.11 -16.18 12.37
N ASP A 15 -3.79 -15.99 12.40
CA ASP A 15 -3.05 -15.29 11.36
C ASP A 15 -1.94 -16.14 10.73
N VAL A 16 -1.62 -15.83 9.48
CA VAL A 16 -0.33 -16.10 8.84
C VAL A 16 0.53 -14.86 8.97
N THR A 17 1.71 -14.99 9.56
CA THR A 17 2.68 -13.90 9.71
C THR A 17 3.92 -14.16 8.86
N ILE A 18 4.30 -13.17 8.06
CA ILE A 18 5.54 -13.16 7.29
C ILE A 18 6.43 -12.07 7.86
N LYS A 19 7.59 -12.45 8.38
CA LYS A 19 8.65 -11.52 8.81
C LYS A 19 9.76 -11.51 7.76
N ILE A 20 10.12 -10.32 7.30
CA ILE A 20 11.28 -10.08 6.43
C ILE A 20 12.26 -9.18 7.18
N ALA A 21 13.50 -9.64 7.36
CA ALA A 21 14.52 -8.93 8.13
C ALA A 21 15.80 -8.76 7.32
N ASP A 22 16.25 -7.51 7.18
CA ASP A 22 17.52 -7.17 6.53
C ASP A 22 18.62 -6.77 7.54
N ARG A 23 19.79 -6.40 7.01
CA ARG A 23 20.87 -5.75 7.75
C ARG A 23 21.45 -4.58 6.95
N ALA A 24 20.56 -3.74 6.42
CA ALA A 24 20.90 -2.65 5.50
C ALA A 24 21.12 -1.29 6.20
N GLY A 25 21.34 -1.27 7.52
CA GLY A 25 21.60 -0.06 8.29
C GLY A 25 20.36 0.59 8.92
N GLY A 26 19.15 0.23 8.49
CA GLY A 26 17.92 0.71 9.11
C GLY A 26 17.60 2.20 8.88
N LEU A 27 16.57 2.67 9.56
CA LEU A 27 16.00 4.01 9.49
C LEU A 27 16.02 4.65 10.88
N PRO A 28 16.33 5.96 10.99
CA PRO A 28 16.17 6.69 12.23
C PRO A 28 14.70 6.73 12.64
N ARG A 29 14.44 6.74 13.95
CA ARG A 29 13.05 6.74 14.47
C ARG A 29 12.24 7.94 14.00
N SER A 30 12.88 9.09 13.76
CA SER A 30 12.24 10.30 13.25
C SER A 30 11.67 10.12 11.83
N ALA A 31 12.25 9.23 11.02
CA ALA A 31 11.80 8.97 9.63
C ALA A 31 10.72 7.88 9.54
N LEU A 32 10.54 7.05 10.58
CA LEU A 32 9.63 5.89 10.54
C LEU A 32 8.16 6.24 10.29
N GLN A 33 7.70 7.45 10.61
CA GLN A 33 6.34 7.87 10.29
C GLN A 33 6.20 8.29 8.83
N GLN A 34 7.24 8.90 8.26
CA GLN A 34 7.24 9.45 6.90
C GLN A 34 7.31 8.35 5.84
N VAL A 35 7.85 7.17 6.17
CA VAL A 35 7.94 6.02 5.26
C VAL A 35 6.56 5.56 4.73
N TRP A 36 5.48 5.89 5.44
CA TRP A 36 4.10 5.56 5.04
C TRP A 36 3.46 6.61 4.13
N SER A 37 4.11 7.75 3.88
CA SER A 37 3.63 8.76 2.96
C SER A 37 3.84 8.31 1.52
N PHE A 38 2.83 8.51 0.68
CA PHE A 38 2.95 8.29 -0.77
C PHE A 38 4.00 9.22 -1.37
N SER A 39 4.70 8.73 -2.40
CA SER A 39 5.80 9.42 -3.07
C SER A 39 6.98 9.78 -2.15
N HIS A 40 7.03 9.27 -0.92
CA HIS A 40 8.16 9.50 -0.04
C HIS A 40 9.34 8.62 -0.45
N THR A 41 10.49 9.25 -0.64
CA THR A 41 11.71 8.58 -1.07
C THR A 41 12.90 9.28 -0.45
N ASP A 42 13.71 8.56 0.34
CA ASP A 42 14.95 9.07 0.93
C ASP A 42 16.10 9.12 -0.09
N PHE A 43 15.80 8.99 -1.38
CA PHE A 43 16.78 9.02 -2.45
C PHE A 43 17.46 10.39 -2.55
N CYS A 44 18.73 10.44 -2.17
CA CYS A 44 19.61 11.57 -2.41
C CYS A 44 19.94 11.65 -3.92
N PRO A 45 19.87 12.83 -4.56
CA PRO A 45 20.10 12.99 -6.02
C PRO A 45 21.53 12.64 -6.50
N ARG A 46 22.43 12.16 -5.65
CA ARG A 46 23.80 11.73 -6.03
C ARG A 46 23.90 10.31 -6.58
N THR A 47 22.84 9.51 -6.54
CA THR A 47 22.77 8.17 -7.16
C THR A 47 22.28 8.21 -8.62
N HIS A 48 22.35 9.38 -9.27
CA HIS A 48 21.80 9.67 -10.60
C HIS A 48 22.38 8.83 -11.76
N GLU A 49 23.51 8.15 -11.57
CA GLU A 49 24.23 7.53 -12.68
C GLU A 49 24.03 6.01 -12.80
N ARG A 50 23.65 5.30 -11.72
CA ARG A 50 23.57 3.82 -11.74
C ARG A 50 22.16 3.25 -11.81
N GLU A 51 21.13 4.02 -11.49
CA GLU A 51 19.76 3.48 -11.38
C GLU A 51 18.82 3.80 -12.56
N ARG A 52 19.28 4.56 -13.56
CA ARG A 52 18.50 4.82 -14.79
C ARG A 52 18.15 3.54 -15.56
N ASP A 53 18.87 2.44 -15.33
CA ASP A 53 18.64 1.14 -15.98
C ASP A 53 17.74 0.19 -15.17
N SER A 54 17.36 0.58 -13.95
CA SER A 54 16.46 -0.24 -13.13
C SER A 54 15.01 -0.01 -13.57
N LEU A 55 14.45 -0.94 -14.35
CA LEU A 55 13.02 -1.01 -14.70
C LEU A 55 12.08 -0.97 -13.47
N PHE A 56 12.61 -1.24 -12.27
CA PHE A 56 11.87 -1.14 -11.02
C PHE A 56 11.49 0.31 -10.68
N GLY A 57 10.18 0.58 -10.69
CA GLY A 57 9.63 1.88 -10.31
C GLY A 57 9.49 2.87 -11.46
N ARG A 58 9.51 2.42 -12.72
CA ARG A 58 9.04 3.21 -13.85
C ARG A 58 7.63 2.73 -14.23
N ASP A 59 6.69 3.66 -14.33
CA ASP A 59 5.37 3.37 -14.83
C ASP A 59 5.47 3.08 -16.32
N GLU A 60 5.01 1.91 -16.75
CA GLU A 60 5.07 1.50 -18.16
C GLU A 60 4.15 2.38 -19.03
N PHE A 61 3.09 2.94 -18.43
CA PHE A 61 2.08 3.74 -19.12
C PHE A 61 2.40 5.25 -19.18
N THR A 62 2.82 5.86 -18.07
CA THR A 62 3.15 7.30 -18.01
C THR A 62 4.64 7.59 -18.20
N GLY A 63 5.51 6.58 -18.16
CA GLY A 63 6.95 6.74 -18.22
C GLY A 63 7.56 7.42 -16.97
N GLY A 64 6.73 7.74 -15.97
CA GLY A 64 7.10 8.42 -14.73
C GLY A 64 7.70 7.49 -13.68
N ASN A 65 8.35 8.05 -12.66
CA ASN A 65 8.92 7.28 -11.55
C ASN A 65 7.85 7.03 -10.46
N VAL A 66 7.44 5.77 -10.25
CA VAL A 66 6.47 5.31 -9.23
C VAL A 66 7.17 4.96 -7.90
N ARG A 67 8.31 5.60 -7.62
CA ARG A 67 9.08 5.35 -6.40
C ARG A 67 8.35 5.94 -5.19
N GLY A 68 8.46 5.27 -4.04
CA GLY A 68 7.81 5.71 -2.79
C GLY A 68 6.32 5.35 -2.67
N PHE A 69 5.76 4.57 -3.59
CA PHE A 69 4.37 4.09 -3.49
C PHE A 69 4.26 2.67 -2.92
N GLY A 70 5.31 1.84 -3.04
CA GLY A 70 5.23 0.40 -2.77
C GLY A 70 4.88 0.06 -1.31
N LEU A 71 5.52 0.71 -0.33
CA LEU A 71 5.28 0.40 1.08
C LEU A 71 3.90 0.84 1.58
N PRO A 72 3.44 2.08 1.32
CA PRO A 72 2.06 2.49 1.62
C PRO A 72 1.03 1.57 0.94
N LEU A 73 1.27 1.22 -0.33
CA LEU A 73 0.37 0.36 -1.10
C LEU A 73 0.30 -1.08 -0.53
N ALA A 74 1.45 -1.67 -0.18
CA ALA A 74 1.50 -2.99 0.44
C ALA A 74 0.71 -3.03 1.78
N ARG A 75 0.76 -1.94 2.55
CA ARG A 75 -0.03 -1.82 3.79
C ARG A 75 -1.53 -1.75 3.52
N ILE A 76 -1.96 -1.03 2.48
CA ILE A 76 -3.37 -0.99 2.08
C ILE A 76 -3.85 -2.39 1.71
N TYR A 77 -3.08 -3.13 0.91
CA TYR A 77 -3.43 -4.51 0.55
C TYR A 77 -3.54 -5.43 1.77
N ALA A 78 -2.60 -5.32 2.72
CA ALA A 78 -2.68 -6.10 3.95
C ALA A 78 -3.97 -5.79 4.73
N ARG A 79 -4.30 -4.50 4.89
CA ARG A 79 -5.47 -4.03 5.64
C ARG A 79 -6.79 -4.36 4.97
N TYR A 80 -6.84 -4.34 3.64
CA TYR A 80 -8.02 -4.70 2.86
C TYR A 80 -8.50 -6.11 3.19
N PHE A 81 -7.58 -7.04 3.43
CA PHE A 81 -7.92 -8.40 3.87
C PHE A 81 -7.97 -8.56 5.41
N GLY A 82 -8.09 -7.47 6.17
CA GLY A 82 -8.16 -7.52 7.64
C GLY A 82 -6.82 -7.78 8.33
N GLY A 83 -5.71 -7.69 7.61
CA GLY A 83 -4.35 -7.81 8.12
C GLY A 83 -3.68 -6.47 8.46
N GLU A 84 -2.36 -6.48 8.61
CA GLU A 84 -1.56 -5.28 8.86
C GLU A 84 -0.10 -5.48 8.40
N LEU A 85 0.54 -4.41 7.93
CA LEU A 85 1.96 -4.37 7.64
C LEU A 85 2.66 -3.41 8.61
N THR A 86 3.58 -3.91 9.42
CA THR A 86 4.31 -3.13 10.42
C THR A 86 5.81 -3.18 10.15
N LEU A 87 6.48 -2.04 10.27
CA LEU A 87 7.94 -1.96 10.24
C LEU A 87 8.51 -1.71 11.64
N LYS A 88 9.63 -2.36 11.93
CA LYS A 88 10.47 -2.12 13.11
C LYS A 88 11.90 -1.94 12.62
N SER A 89 12.42 -0.71 12.72
CA SER A 89 13.79 -0.44 12.33
C SER A 89 14.71 -0.21 13.53
N MET A 90 15.96 -0.65 13.35
CA MET A 90 17.09 -0.41 14.24
C MET A 90 18.15 0.33 13.44
N GLU A 91 18.26 1.64 13.65
CA GLU A 91 19.27 2.49 13.03
C GLU A 91 20.70 1.97 13.35
N GLY A 92 21.54 1.90 12.31
CA GLY A 92 22.85 1.26 12.36
C GLY A 92 22.84 -0.26 12.13
N TYR A 93 21.68 -0.90 12.04
CA TYR A 93 21.58 -2.36 11.85
C TYR A 93 20.69 -2.75 10.66
N GLY A 94 19.38 -2.50 10.70
CA GLY A 94 18.47 -2.99 9.68
C GLY A 94 16.98 -2.75 9.96
N VAL A 95 16.12 -3.31 9.11
CA VAL A 95 14.67 -3.26 9.22
C VAL A 95 14.08 -4.67 9.32
N ASP A 96 13.15 -4.84 10.26
CA ASP A 96 12.23 -5.97 10.32
C ASP A 96 10.84 -5.52 9.86
N SER A 97 10.33 -6.12 8.79
CA SER A 97 8.94 -5.98 8.32
C SER A 97 8.10 -7.17 8.77
N TYR A 98 6.91 -6.91 9.27
CA TYR A 98 5.93 -7.91 9.71
C TYR A 98 4.63 -7.73 8.94
N LEU A 99 4.28 -8.71 8.12
CA LEU A 99 3.00 -8.80 7.44
C LEU A 99 2.12 -9.81 8.18
N TYR A 100 0.99 -9.34 8.71
CA TYR A 100 -0.05 -10.15 9.33
C TYR A 100 -1.21 -10.28 8.34
N LEU A 101 -1.65 -11.50 8.08
CA LEU A 101 -2.81 -11.81 7.24
C LEU A 101 -3.68 -12.81 7.97
N PRO A 102 -5.01 -12.64 8.02
CA PRO A 102 -5.87 -13.65 8.62
C PRO A 102 -5.84 -14.95 7.81
N VAL A 103 -6.03 -16.07 8.48
CA VAL A 103 -6.25 -17.36 7.83
C VAL A 103 -7.53 -17.29 6.99
N LEU A 104 -7.46 -17.77 5.74
CA LEU A 104 -8.56 -17.73 4.77
C LEU A 104 -9.90 -18.21 5.33
N GLY A 105 -10.98 -17.53 4.93
CA GLY A 105 -12.36 -17.87 5.30
C GLY A 105 -12.82 -17.30 6.65
N LYS A 106 -11.99 -16.51 7.34
CA LYS A 106 -12.35 -15.86 8.61
C LYS A 106 -12.71 -14.38 8.51
N ALA A 107 -12.13 -13.67 7.55
CA ALA A 107 -12.32 -12.22 7.38
C ALA A 107 -12.88 -11.91 5.99
N CYS A 108 -13.89 -11.04 5.95
CA CYS A 108 -14.34 -10.39 4.72
C CYS A 108 -13.44 -9.20 4.40
N GLU A 109 -13.60 -8.63 3.21
CA GLU A 109 -12.94 -7.37 2.84
C GLU A 109 -13.25 -6.26 3.85
N ASN A 110 -12.22 -5.50 4.22
CA ASN A 110 -12.33 -4.36 5.10
C ASN A 110 -12.39 -3.08 4.25
N LEU A 111 -13.60 -2.79 3.77
CA LEU A 111 -13.86 -1.62 2.96
C LEU A 111 -13.99 -0.37 3.84
N PRO A 112 -13.43 0.78 3.42
CA PRO A 112 -13.72 2.03 4.09
C PRO A 112 -15.21 2.37 3.97
N ASP A 113 -15.72 3.10 4.96
CA ASP A 113 -17.06 3.66 4.87
C ASP A 113 -17.21 4.48 3.59
N ARG A 114 -18.42 4.44 3.04
CA ARG A 114 -18.75 5.20 1.86
C ARG A 114 -18.46 6.69 2.11
N VAL A 115 -17.58 7.24 1.30
CA VAL A 115 -17.31 8.68 1.29
C VAL A 115 -18.48 9.37 0.59
N GLY A 116 -19.31 10.10 1.35
CA GLY A 116 -20.37 10.92 0.76
C GLY A 116 -19.84 12.22 0.16
N ARG A 117 -18.85 12.84 0.81
CA ARG A 117 -18.14 14.02 0.30
C ARG A 117 -16.65 13.81 0.35
N SER A 118 -15.97 14.10 -0.75
CA SER A 118 -14.50 14.03 -0.81
C SER A 118 -13.88 15.10 0.10
N PRO A 119 -12.60 14.97 0.47
CA PRO A 119 -11.86 16.04 1.16
C PRO A 119 -11.85 17.38 0.40
N GLY A 120 -12.08 17.35 -0.91
CA GLY A 120 -12.26 18.54 -1.75
C GLY A 120 -13.70 19.08 -1.79
N ASN A 121 -14.59 18.59 -0.93
CA ASN A 121 -16.01 18.93 -0.84
C ASN A 121 -16.82 18.60 -2.12
N LEU A 122 -16.39 17.60 -2.89
CA LEU A 122 -17.14 17.09 -4.05
C LEU A 122 -18.10 15.99 -3.61
N ASP A 123 -19.31 15.97 -4.17
CA ASP A 123 -20.30 14.92 -3.93
C ASP A 123 -19.88 13.61 -4.62
N SER A 124 -19.83 12.52 -3.85
CA SER A 124 -19.48 11.17 -4.29
C SER A 124 -20.68 10.21 -4.24
N SER A 125 -21.88 10.77 -4.08
CA SER A 125 -23.15 10.06 -4.23
C SER A 125 -23.30 9.52 -5.65
N PRO A 126 -24.03 8.40 -5.86
CA PRO A 126 -24.22 7.88 -7.20
C PRO A 126 -25.10 8.87 -7.97
N PRO A 127 -24.98 8.97 -9.31
CA PRO A 127 -25.94 9.73 -10.09
C PRO A 127 -27.35 9.18 -9.82
N VAL A 128 -28.30 10.08 -9.58
CA VAL A 128 -29.71 9.70 -9.50
C VAL A 128 -30.08 9.12 -10.86
N PRO A 129 -30.72 7.94 -10.93
CA PRO A 129 -31.24 7.43 -12.20
C PRO A 129 -32.11 8.52 -12.82
N GLU A 130 -31.83 8.90 -14.07
CA GLU A 130 -32.79 9.68 -14.84
C GLU A 130 -34.01 8.77 -15.02
N ASP A 131 -35.15 9.18 -14.48
CA ASP A 131 -36.41 8.53 -14.79
C ASP A 131 -36.59 8.64 -16.31
N ASP A 132 -36.46 7.52 -16.99
CA ASP A 132 -36.73 7.41 -18.42
C ASP A 132 -38.24 7.58 -18.57
N ASP A 133 -38.69 8.83 -18.64
CA ASP A 133 -40.01 9.26 -19.08
C ASP A 133 -40.18 8.82 -20.55
N THR A 134 -40.26 7.51 -20.78
CA THR A 134 -40.89 6.98 -21.98
C THR A 134 -42.38 7.10 -21.77
N ASP A 135 -42.87 8.25 -22.23
CA ASP A 135 -44.27 8.62 -22.35
C ASP A 135 -45.14 7.42 -22.71
N ALA A 136 -46.10 7.15 -21.83
CA ALA A 136 -47.28 6.36 -22.14
C ALA A 136 -48.09 7.10 -23.20
N ASP A 137 -47.74 6.91 -24.47
CA ASP A 137 -48.50 7.45 -25.58
C ASP A 137 -49.76 6.59 -25.79
N SER A 138 -50.87 7.11 -25.25
CA SER A 138 -52.17 7.20 -25.90
C SER A 138 -52.70 5.93 -26.61
N ALA A 139 -53.48 5.12 -25.88
CA ALA A 139 -54.53 4.30 -26.47
C ALA A 139 -55.88 4.61 -25.82
N ASN A 140 -56.63 5.52 -26.42
CA ASN A 140 -58.08 5.61 -26.30
C ASN A 140 -58.67 6.02 -27.65
#